data_AF-A0A1B9NHD5-F1
#
_entry.id   AF-A0A1B9NHD5-F1
#
_cell.length_a   1.000
_cell.length_b   1.000
_cell.length_c   1.000
_cell.angle_alpha   90.00
_cell.angle_beta   90.00
_cell.angle_gamma   90.00
#
_symmetry.space_group_name_H-M   'P 1'
#
loop_
_entity.id
_entity.type
_entity.pdbx_description
1 polymer ?
#
loop_
_entity_poly.entity_id
_entity_poly.type
_entity_poly.pdbx_seq_one_letter_code
_entity_poly.pdbx_strand_id
1 'polypeptide(L)'
;MTAHTSRAIEGSAPYLTFDGGQTKATDPDTFLAIELPDGRRITSSTNTSSSTNPIMVSAGITFNDIHTVLPSGATTISLNSLITQGKWGDDDGDGQGVNGVVASGSISVSFTDKDGSAVSRGDALDICKAPYKVTLSSTEGNLATQYGEPRSSTFSGGTAEYYITPPPQPVICSVRPNLTYGTDSFAGPANIWNPAKGFLVQSTNPSSYGLNFPTTGADGLYFDLDIVGVDTSQLSWAVNTSGSIRATVSWTSPHSGTFTSPIGKTMQADRWITDKSKNVTRVTLRGPRADSTQMQSANPSQITVPSMPQTFELMGRDSRGNEVRYGFVLRQWFVNRGSERKKAPAHKTWCNGLGYSIPQLKDLTNAVNVSGRYKRYIGGGLFTEWGYMSDYFDAGFVASIYWADNRVGANSSNGIIGKDRKDPPFIGSSRLNGYGICTVRAEQ
;
A
#
# COMPACT_ATOMS: atom_id res chain seq x y z
N MET A 1 30.77 7.44 72.17
CA MET A 1 30.81 8.75 71.48
C MET A 1 29.59 8.82 70.60
N THR A 2 28.69 9.77 70.84
CA THR A 2 27.60 10.12 69.93
C THR A 2 27.95 11.48 69.34
N ALA A 3 28.16 11.52 68.02
CA ALA A 3 28.35 12.76 67.29
C ALA A 3 26.97 13.28 66.87
N HIS A 4 26.71 14.57 67.08
CA HIS A 4 25.51 15.26 66.61
C HIS A 4 25.93 16.39 65.68
N THR A 5 25.35 16.44 64.49
CA THR A 5 25.52 17.56 63.55
C THR A 5 24.44 18.61 63.82
N SER A 6 24.79 19.89 63.69
CA SER A 6 23.85 21.01 63.88
C SER A 6 22.94 21.26 62.67
N ARG A 7 23.18 20.56 61.56
CA ARG A 7 22.37 20.55 60.33
C ARG A 7 22.26 19.11 59.83
N ALA A 8 21.24 18.83 59.03
CA ALA A 8 21.18 17.59 58.26
C ALA A 8 22.44 17.51 57.37
N ILE A 9 23.02 16.31 57.25
CA ILE A 9 24.08 16.07 56.26
C ILE A 9 23.37 16.10 54.90
N GLU A 10 23.72 17.08 54.07
CA GLU A 10 23.18 17.23 52.72
C GLU A 10 23.89 16.22 51.81
N GLY A 11 23.14 15.20 51.36
CA GLY A 11 23.58 14.15 50.46
C GLY A 11 23.21 14.44 49.00
N SER A 12 23.30 13.41 48.17
CA SER A 12 22.90 13.48 46.75
C SER A 12 21.64 12.63 46.50
N ALA A 13 20.80 13.06 45.55
CA ALA A 13 19.69 12.20 45.11
C ALA A 13 20.24 11.11 44.19
N PRO A 14 19.70 9.87 44.24
CA PRO A 14 20.04 8.85 43.26
C PRO A 14 19.59 9.28 41.86
N TYR A 15 20.32 8.88 40.83
CA TYR A 15 20.04 9.25 39.44
C TYR A 15 20.25 8.08 38.47
N LEU A 16 19.62 8.14 37.30
CA LEU A 16 19.91 7.23 36.20
C LEU A 16 21.13 7.72 35.41
N THR A 17 21.91 6.78 34.89
CA THR A 17 23.07 7.10 34.03
C THR A 17 23.30 5.98 33.01
N PHE A 18 23.65 6.36 31.78
CA PHE A 18 23.85 5.42 30.68
C PHE A 18 25.31 5.32 30.22
N ASP A 19 26.15 6.25 30.68
CA ASP A 19 27.57 6.42 30.33
C ASP A 19 28.51 6.19 31.53
N GLY A 20 28.03 5.45 32.55
CA GLY A 20 28.84 5.09 33.72
C GLY A 20 29.01 6.23 34.73
N GLY A 21 28.04 7.13 34.84
CA GLY A 21 28.02 8.22 35.81
C GLY A 21 28.57 9.55 35.30
N GLN A 22 28.93 9.66 34.01
CA GLN A 22 29.42 10.92 33.46
C GLN A 22 28.29 11.94 33.28
N THR A 23 27.09 11.46 32.93
CA THR A 23 25.88 12.29 32.86
C THR A 23 24.77 11.72 33.74
N LYS A 24 24.07 12.63 34.44
CA LYS A 24 22.87 12.34 35.20
C LYS A 24 21.67 12.50 34.27
N ALA A 25 20.96 11.40 34.00
CA ALA A 25 19.74 11.43 33.20
C ALA A 25 18.59 11.91 34.10
N THR A 26 18.39 13.23 34.13
CA THR A 26 17.37 13.88 34.96
C THR A 26 16.14 14.34 34.16
N ASP A 27 16.15 14.17 32.83
CA ASP A 27 15.09 14.62 31.93
C ASP A 27 14.70 13.59 30.86
N PRO A 28 13.48 13.69 30.30
CA PRO A 28 13.04 12.91 29.15
C PRO A 28 13.95 13.04 27.92
N ASP A 29 14.67 14.14 27.76
CA ASP A 29 15.59 14.37 26.63
C ASP A 29 16.72 13.35 26.57
N THR A 30 17.16 12.87 27.73
CA THR A 30 18.18 11.83 27.84
C THR A 30 17.60 10.45 27.55
N PHE A 31 16.39 10.15 28.05
CA PHE A 31 15.73 8.85 27.92
C PHE A 31 15.16 8.58 26.52
N LEU A 32 14.71 9.62 25.85
CA LEU A 32 13.97 9.53 24.60
C LEU A 32 14.83 9.86 23.38
N ALA A 33 16.15 9.95 23.54
CA ALA A 33 17.08 10.18 22.44
C ALA A 33 17.24 8.95 21.55
N ILE A 34 17.55 9.20 20.28
CA ILE A 34 17.99 8.19 19.33
C ILE A 34 19.44 8.45 18.92
N GLU A 35 20.17 7.39 18.64
CA GLU A 35 21.49 7.45 18.03
C GLU A 35 21.48 6.63 16.75
N LEU A 36 21.86 7.29 15.65
CA LEU A 36 21.84 6.72 14.31
C LEU A 36 23.15 5.96 14.03
N PRO A 37 23.15 5.03 13.05
CA PRO A 37 24.37 4.28 12.68
C PRO A 37 25.58 5.15 12.29
N ASP A 38 25.35 6.40 11.90
CA ASP A 38 26.41 7.36 11.53
C ASP A 38 26.93 8.19 12.73
N GLY A 39 26.51 7.85 13.95
CA GLY A 39 26.95 8.49 15.19
C GLY A 39 26.19 9.77 15.54
N ARG A 40 25.22 10.21 14.74
CA ARG A 40 24.36 11.35 15.10
C ARG A 40 23.44 10.95 16.25
N ARG A 41 23.55 11.66 17.37
CA ARG A 41 22.61 11.59 18.49
C ARG A 41 21.60 12.73 18.42
N ILE A 42 20.30 12.39 18.47
CA ILE A 42 19.19 13.35 18.40
C ILE A 42 18.34 13.18 19.66
N THR A 43 18.14 14.27 20.41
CA THR A 43 17.28 14.34 21.59
C THR A 43 15.88 14.83 21.22
N SER A 44 14.93 14.68 22.13
CA SER A 44 13.58 15.23 21.93
C SER A 44 13.61 16.75 21.72
N SER A 45 14.46 17.49 22.45
CA SER A 45 14.63 18.95 22.28
C SER A 45 15.33 19.39 21.00
N THR A 46 16.20 18.56 20.42
CA THR A 46 16.96 18.91 19.19
C THR A 46 16.32 18.34 17.92
N ASN A 47 15.29 17.52 18.08
CA ASN A 47 14.56 16.91 16.99
C ASN A 47 13.72 17.93 16.21
N THR A 48 14.06 18.12 14.94
CA THR A 48 13.32 18.96 13.99
C THR A 48 12.59 18.15 12.91
N SER A 49 12.53 16.82 13.10
CA SER A 49 11.97 15.92 12.09
C SER A 49 10.45 15.95 12.06
N SER A 50 9.90 15.72 10.87
CA SER A 50 8.47 15.63 10.63
C SER A 50 8.17 14.69 9.46
N SER A 51 6.89 14.42 9.20
CA SER A 51 6.47 13.63 8.03
C SER A 51 6.86 14.28 6.69
N THR A 52 7.13 15.58 6.66
CA THR A 52 7.60 16.31 5.46
C THR A 52 9.08 16.65 5.50
N ASN A 53 9.72 16.52 6.66
CA ASN A 53 11.15 16.73 6.87
C ASN A 53 11.75 15.58 7.69
N PRO A 54 11.79 14.34 7.15
CA PRO A 54 12.30 13.19 7.88
C PRO A 54 13.84 13.19 7.97
N ILE A 55 14.35 12.55 9.02
CA ILE A 55 15.76 12.23 9.18
C ILE A 55 16.14 11.16 8.16
N MET A 56 17.06 11.52 7.25
CA MET A 56 17.62 10.56 6.31
C MET A 56 18.66 9.68 7.00
N VAL A 57 18.54 8.37 6.79
CA VAL A 57 19.48 7.34 7.28
C VAL A 57 20.14 6.62 6.12
N SER A 58 21.15 5.77 6.39
CA SER A 58 21.81 4.96 5.36
C SER A 58 20.86 3.92 4.76
N ALA A 59 21.12 3.52 3.51
CA ALA A 59 20.36 2.47 2.85
C ALA A 59 20.60 1.09 3.48
N GLY A 60 19.57 0.25 3.48
CA GLY A 60 19.67 -1.15 3.92
C GLY A 60 19.68 -1.38 5.43
N ILE A 61 19.47 -0.34 6.23
CA ILE A 61 19.37 -0.48 7.69
C ILE A 61 17.96 -0.91 8.12
N THR A 62 17.86 -1.33 9.37
CA THR A 62 16.65 -1.65 10.13
C THR A 62 16.52 -0.70 11.33
N PHE A 63 15.41 -0.76 12.07
CA PHE A 63 15.32 -0.04 13.35
C PHE A 63 16.16 -0.68 14.47
N ASN A 64 16.75 -1.86 14.28
CA ASN A 64 17.72 -2.41 15.23
C ASN A 64 19.05 -1.63 15.19
N ASP A 65 19.37 -1.03 14.05
CA ASP A 65 20.58 -0.23 13.86
C ASP A 65 20.44 1.18 14.45
N ILE A 66 19.21 1.58 14.80
CA ILE A 66 18.95 2.82 15.54
C ILE A 66 18.98 2.50 17.04
N HIS A 67 19.99 3.04 17.71
CA HIS A 67 20.20 2.85 19.13
C HIS A 67 19.27 3.76 19.93
N THR A 68 18.70 3.18 20.98
CA THR A 68 17.90 3.85 21.99
C THR A 68 18.33 3.32 23.36
N VAL A 69 17.77 3.86 24.44
CA VAL A 69 17.98 3.33 25.79
C VAL A 69 17.46 1.88 25.98
N LEU A 70 16.58 1.42 25.08
CA LEU A 70 16.06 0.07 25.15
C LEU A 70 17.10 -0.95 24.65
N PRO A 71 17.20 -2.13 25.30
CA PRO A 71 18.02 -3.23 24.79
C PRO A 71 17.71 -3.59 23.34
N SER A 72 18.67 -4.18 22.64
CA SER A 72 18.47 -4.63 21.26
C SER A 72 17.29 -5.61 21.17
N GLY A 73 16.41 -5.41 20.18
CA GLY A 73 15.19 -6.20 19.98
C GLY A 73 14.04 -5.92 20.96
N ALA A 74 14.25 -5.20 22.07
CA ALA A 74 13.19 -4.86 23.02
C ALA A 74 12.36 -3.66 22.54
N THR A 75 11.04 -3.71 22.77
CA THR A 75 10.10 -2.60 22.53
C THR A 75 9.64 -1.92 23.82
N THR A 76 9.96 -2.49 24.98
CA THR A 76 9.69 -1.92 26.29
C THR A 76 10.73 -2.36 27.31
N ILE A 77 11.01 -1.52 28.30
CA ILE A 77 11.85 -1.82 29.45
C ILE A 77 11.32 -1.10 30.70
N SER A 78 11.29 -1.78 31.84
CA SER A 78 11.00 -1.12 33.12
C SER A 78 12.23 -0.39 33.63
N LEU A 79 12.05 0.76 34.29
CA LEU A 79 13.18 1.47 34.91
C LEU A 79 13.88 0.60 35.95
N ASN A 80 13.14 -0.27 36.65
CA ASN A 80 13.74 -1.24 37.57
C ASN A 80 14.73 -2.21 36.89
N SER A 81 14.47 -2.58 35.63
CA SER A 81 15.40 -3.43 34.87
C SER A 81 16.68 -2.69 34.46
N LEU A 82 16.65 -1.35 34.39
CA LEU A 82 17.86 -0.54 34.18
C LEU A 82 18.73 -0.52 35.46
N ILE A 83 18.09 -0.54 36.64
CA ILE A 83 18.79 -0.62 37.94
C ILE A 83 19.57 -1.92 38.06
N THR A 84 18.95 -3.06 37.70
CA THR A 84 19.64 -4.36 37.72
C THR A 84 20.77 -4.46 36.70
N GLN A 85 20.79 -3.58 35.69
CA GLN A 85 21.88 -3.43 34.71
C GLN A 85 22.95 -2.42 35.15
N GLY A 86 22.86 -1.86 36.36
CA GLY A 86 23.80 -0.87 36.87
C GLY A 86 23.70 0.50 36.19
N LYS A 87 22.56 0.82 35.58
CA LYS A 87 22.32 2.11 34.91
C LYS A 87 21.81 3.20 35.87
N TRP A 88 22.43 3.28 37.05
CA TRP A 88 22.13 4.26 38.09
C TRP A 88 23.39 4.63 38.86
N GLY A 89 23.35 5.78 39.54
CA GLY A 89 24.42 6.27 40.39
C GLY A 89 23.86 7.04 41.57
N ASP A 90 24.70 7.19 42.58
CA ASP A 90 24.43 7.90 43.83
C ASP A 90 25.78 8.29 44.43
N ASP A 91 26.05 9.59 44.57
CA ASP A 91 27.41 10.11 44.76
C ASP A 91 27.94 9.84 46.18
N ASP A 92 27.04 9.64 47.14
CA ASP A 92 27.27 9.35 48.56
C ASP A 92 27.03 7.88 48.95
N GLY A 93 26.52 7.06 48.04
CA GLY A 93 26.53 5.60 48.16
C GLY A 93 25.41 5.01 49.03
N ASP A 94 24.29 5.71 49.18
CA ASP A 94 23.11 5.30 49.93
C ASP A 94 22.33 4.13 49.30
N GLY A 95 22.58 3.85 48.02
CA GLY A 95 22.03 2.69 47.31
C GLY A 95 22.85 1.39 47.41
N GLN A 96 23.97 1.37 48.14
CA GLN A 96 24.84 0.18 48.22
C GLN A 96 24.19 -0.96 49.03
N GLY A 97 23.98 -2.11 48.38
CA GLY A 97 23.46 -3.32 49.03
C GLY A 97 22.46 -4.10 48.17
N VAL A 98 22.09 -5.30 48.64
CA VAL A 98 21.04 -6.10 47.98
C VAL A 98 19.70 -5.38 48.14
N ASN A 99 19.04 -5.05 47.02
CA ASN A 99 17.79 -4.27 46.98
C ASN A 99 17.91 -2.85 47.57
N GLY A 100 19.11 -2.26 47.57
CA GLY A 100 19.32 -0.89 48.06
C GLY A 100 18.68 0.20 47.19
N VAL A 101 18.23 -0.15 45.98
CA VAL A 101 17.63 0.77 45.00
C VAL A 101 16.41 0.15 44.35
N VAL A 102 15.34 0.94 44.21
CA VAL A 102 14.11 0.56 43.51
C VAL A 102 13.74 1.68 42.54
N ALA A 103 13.29 1.29 41.34
CA ALA A 103 12.75 2.24 40.37
C ALA A 103 11.33 1.84 39.92
N SER A 104 10.47 2.84 39.74
CA SER A 104 9.14 2.70 39.12
C SER A 104 9.10 3.42 37.78
N GLY A 105 8.27 2.92 36.85
CA GLY A 105 8.11 3.48 35.51
C GLY A 105 8.68 2.58 34.40
N SER A 106 8.46 2.98 33.16
CA SER A 106 8.88 2.23 31.98
C SER A 106 9.11 3.13 30.77
N ILE A 107 9.93 2.63 29.85
CA ILE A 107 10.22 3.24 28.56
C ILE A 107 9.78 2.27 27.48
N SER A 108 9.13 2.77 26.44
CA SER A 108 8.65 1.97 25.30
C SER A 108 8.96 2.65 23.98
N VAL A 109 9.07 1.84 22.92
CA VAL A 109 9.23 2.29 21.54
C VAL A 109 8.22 1.59 20.63
N SER A 110 7.65 2.34 19.69
CA SER A 110 6.82 1.80 18.62
C SER A 110 7.22 2.39 17.27
N PHE A 111 6.99 1.62 16.20
CA PHE A 111 7.38 1.96 14.84
C PHE A 111 6.17 1.83 13.93
N THR A 112 5.91 2.86 13.11
CA THR A 112 4.86 2.84 12.11
C THR A 112 5.38 3.31 10.76
N ASP A 113 4.82 2.79 9.67
CA ASP A 113 5.06 3.31 8.32
C ASP A 113 4.26 4.61 8.07
N LYS A 114 4.44 5.21 6.88
CA LYS A 114 3.75 6.44 6.49
C LYS A 114 2.21 6.34 6.51
N ASP A 115 1.68 5.12 6.42
CA ASP A 115 0.24 4.85 6.39
C ASP A 115 -0.28 4.52 7.81
N GLY A 116 0.59 4.53 8.83
CA GLY A 116 0.27 4.25 10.22
C GLY A 116 0.25 2.77 10.59
N SER A 117 0.71 1.88 9.70
CA SER A 117 0.77 0.44 9.99
C SER A 117 1.97 0.13 10.87
N ALA A 118 1.78 -0.74 11.88
CA ALA A 118 2.88 -1.16 12.74
C ALA A 118 3.96 -1.92 11.96
N VAL A 119 5.23 -1.62 12.27
CA VAL A 119 6.41 -2.21 11.62
C VAL A 119 7.30 -2.85 12.69
N SER A 120 7.94 -3.98 12.36
CA SER A 120 8.83 -4.65 13.29
C SER A 120 10.20 -3.99 13.31
N ARG A 121 10.88 -4.02 14.46
CA ARG A 121 12.21 -3.40 14.61
C ARG A 121 13.26 -4.01 13.65
N GLY A 122 13.11 -5.29 13.32
CA GLY A 122 13.99 -6.01 12.39
C GLY A 122 13.62 -5.91 10.91
N ASP A 123 12.52 -5.22 10.57
CA ASP A 123 12.16 -5.03 9.16
C ASP A 123 13.14 -4.04 8.51
N ALA A 124 13.60 -4.36 7.30
CA ALA A 124 14.42 -3.45 6.50
C ALA A 124 13.60 -2.21 6.09
N LEU A 125 14.22 -1.03 6.17
CA LEU A 125 13.55 0.21 5.78
C LEU A 125 13.37 0.28 4.26
N ASP A 126 12.11 0.23 3.85
CA ASP A 126 11.66 0.39 2.46
C ASP A 126 11.16 1.82 2.21
N ILE A 127 11.66 2.46 1.13
CA ILE A 127 11.24 3.80 0.70
C ILE A 127 9.74 3.86 0.35
N CYS A 128 9.14 2.73 -0.06
CA CYS A 128 7.71 2.64 -0.37
C CYS A 128 6.79 2.79 0.84
N LYS A 129 7.35 2.60 2.04
CA LYS A 129 6.67 2.72 3.33
C LYS A 129 7.16 3.95 4.12
N ALA A 130 8.17 4.64 3.62
CA ALA A 130 8.76 5.81 4.25
C ALA A 130 7.93 7.10 3.98
N PRO A 131 8.03 8.13 4.82
CA PRO A 131 8.80 8.15 6.07
C PRO A 131 8.12 7.31 7.15
N TYR A 132 8.94 6.69 7.99
CA TYR A 132 8.50 5.96 9.16
C TYR A 132 8.42 6.90 10.36
N LYS A 133 7.56 6.58 11.32
CA LYS A 133 7.48 7.26 12.61
C LYS A 133 7.93 6.33 13.73
N VAL A 134 8.94 6.77 14.48
CA VAL A 134 9.42 6.14 15.71
C VAL A 134 8.89 6.93 16.89
N THR A 135 8.08 6.31 17.74
CA THR A 135 7.54 6.95 18.94
C THR A 135 8.17 6.32 20.16
N LEU A 136 8.99 7.11 20.86
CA LEU A 136 9.58 6.78 22.16
C LEU A 136 8.74 7.43 23.26
N SER A 137 8.34 6.65 24.27
CA SER A 137 7.54 7.15 25.39
C SER A 137 8.10 6.66 26.71
N SER A 138 8.18 7.56 27.70
CA SER A 138 8.50 7.24 29.09
C SER A 138 7.31 7.59 29.98
N THR A 139 7.01 6.73 30.95
CA THR A 139 6.06 7.07 32.01
C THR A 139 6.72 7.97 33.05
N GLU A 140 5.91 8.60 33.89
CA GLU A 140 6.42 9.11 35.16
C GLU A 140 7.02 7.97 36.00
N GLY A 141 8.01 8.30 36.82
CA GLY A 141 8.76 7.33 37.60
C GLY A 141 9.42 7.93 38.83
N ASN A 142 9.90 7.06 39.70
CA ASN A 142 10.65 7.40 40.90
C ASN A 142 11.83 6.43 41.03
N LEU A 143 13.01 6.96 41.33
CA LEU A 143 14.19 6.20 41.76
C LEU A 143 14.44 6.51 43.23
N ALA A 144 14.41 5.48 44.06
CA ALA A 144 14.57 5.61 45.50
C ALA A 144 15.68 4.67 46.01
N THR A 145 16.51 5.20 46.88
CA THR A 145 17.49 4.47 47.68
C THR A 145 16.90 4.10 49.04
N GLN A 146 17.51 3.13 49.72
CA GLN A 146 17.12 2.74 51.07
C GLN A 146 17.46 3.82 52.11
N TYR A 147 18.56 4.56 51.89
CA TYR A 147 19.07 5.62 52.74
C TYR A 147 19.25 6.92 51.95
N GLY A 148 19.72 7.99 52.60
CA GLY A 148 20.06 9.27 51.94
C GLY A 148 19.08 10.41 52.17
N GLU A 149 19.58 11.63 52.09
CA GLU A 149 18.80 12.87 52.14
C GLU A 149 19.33 13.82 51.05
N PRO A 150 18.65 13.94 49.89
CA PRO A 150 17.35 13.36 49.54
C PRO A 150 17.39 11.88 49.08
N ARG A 151 16.57 11.02 49.69
CA ARG A 151 16.48 9.56 49.38
C ARG A 151 15.92 9.17 48.00
N SER A 152 15.45 10.12 47.20
CA SER A 152 14.75 9.79 45.94
C SER A 152 14.77 10.92 44.93
N SER A 153 14.72 10.54 43.66
CA SER A 153 14.47 11.42 42.53
C SER A 153 13.23 10.99 41.75
N THR A 154 12.55 11.96 41.14
CA THR A 154 11.39 11.72 40.28
C THR A 154 11.71 12.05 38.84
N PHE A 155 11.08 11.33 37.91
CA PHE A 155 11.18 11.56 36.48
C PHE A 155 9.81 11.88 35.93
N SER A 156 9.73 12.94 35.12
CA SER A 156 8.53 13.25 34.36
C SER A 156 8.37 12.29 33.18
N GLY A 157 7.12 11.92 32.88
CA GLY A 157 6.80 11.20 31.66
C GLY A 157 6.97 12.11 30.44
N GLY A 158 7.17 11.50 29.27
CA GLY A 158 7.37 12.24 28.03
C GLY A 158 7.17 11.36 26.80
N THR A 159 7.03 11.99 25.64
CA THR A 159 6.98 11.31 24.35
C THR A 159 7.76 12.09 23.32
N ALA A 160 8.56 11.39 22.51
CA ALA A 160 9.30 11.92 21.39
C ALA A 160 8.94 11.14 20.12
N GLU A 161 8.67 11.87 19.03
CA GLU A 161 8.38 11.28 17.73
C GLU A 161 9.47 11.65 16.71
N TYR A 162 10.13 10.64 16.15
CA TYR A 162 11.14 10.81 15.12
C TYR A 162 10.63 10.30 13.78
N TYR A 163 10.82 11.08 12.72
CA TYR A 163 10.46 10.68 11.37
C TYR A 163 11.71 10.27 10.61
N ILE A 164 11.73 9.06 10.05
CA ILE A 164 12.93 8.44 9.47
C ILE A 164 12.66 7.99 8.04
N THR A 165 13.59 8.26 7.13
CA THR A 165 13.51 7.80 5.74
C THR A 165 14.83 7.18 5.28
N PRO A 166 14.81 6.06 4.53
CA PRO A 166 15.99 5.65 3.77
C PRO A 166 16.30 6.69 2.67
N PRO A 167 17.48 6.62 2.03
CA PRO A 167 17.83 7.52 0.94
C PRO A 167 16.85 7.37 -0.23
N PRO A 168 16.58 8.44 -0.98
CA PRO A 168 15.68 8.38 -2.13
C PRO A 168 16.26 7.43 -3.18
N GLN A 169 15.49 6.40 -3.51
CA GLN A 169 15.74 5.51 -4.64
C GLN A 169 14.48 5.50 -5.52
N PRO A 170 14.58 5.84 -6.81
CA PRO A 170 13.45 5.81 -7.72
C PRO A 170 12.84 4.40 -7.75
N VAL A 171 11.58 4.27 -7.32
CA VAL A 171 10.89 2.98 -7.31
C VAL A 171 9.41 3.16 -7.54
N ILE A 172 8.79 2.13 -8.14
CA ILE A 172 7.34 2.03 -8.30
C ILE A 172 6.85 1.07 -7.22
N CYS A 173 6.12 1.60 -6.24
CA CYS A 173 5.70 0.84 -5.06
C CYS A 173 4.42 0.05 -5.29
N SER A 174 3.50 0.67 -6.03
CA SER A 174 2.22 0.08 -6.36
C SER A 174 1.68 0.69 -7.64
N VAL A 175 0.64 0.06 -8.19
CA VAL A 175 -0.10 0.56 -9.33
C VAL A 175 -1.58 0.61 -8.99
N ARG A 176 -2.21 1.73 -9.35
CA ARG A 176 -3.56 2.09 -8.95
C ARG A 176 -4.53 2.01 -10.12
N PRO A 177 -5.26 0.89 -10.28
CA PRO A 177 -6.49 0.89 -11.07
C PRO A 177 -7.62 1.56 -10.27
N ASN A 178 -8.88 1.37 -10.68
CA ASN A 178 -10.02 1.84 -9.91
C ASN A 178 -10.05 1.15 -8.53
N LEU A 179 -10.04 1.93 -7.46
CA LEU A 179 -10.05 1.45 -6.06
C LEU A 179 -11.46 1.16 -5.52
N THR A 180 -12.52 1.57 -6.21
CA THR A 180 -13.91 1.32 -5.82
C THR A 180 -14.14 -0.18 -5.64
N TYR A 181 -14.74 -0.59 -4.52
CA TYR A 181 -14.83 -2.00 -4.11
C TYR A 181 -13.45 -2.68 -3.97
N GLY A 182 -12.54 -2.01 -3.26
CA GLY A 182 -11.22 -2.53 -2.88
C GLY A 182 -11.00 -2.69 -1.37
N THR A 183 -12.03 -2.44 -0.55
CA THR A 183 -11.97 -2.50 0.93
C THR A 183 -12.76 -3.70 1.46
N ASP A 184 -12.64 -3.96 2.77
CA ASP A 184 -13.48 -4.90 3.51
C ASP A 184 -13.56 -6.28 2.83
N SER A 185 -14.78 -6.77 2.56
CA SER A 185 -15.02 -8.05 1.90
C SER A 185 -14.50 -8.16 0.46
N PHE A 186 -14.11 -7.04 -0.16
CA PHE A 186 -13.52 -7.02 -1.51
C PHE A 186 -11.99 -6.91 -1.50
N ALA A 187 -11.39 -6.63 -0.33
CA ALA A 187 -9.95 -6.47 -0.23
C ALA A 187 -9.23 -7.77 -0.58
N GLY A 188 -8.18 -7.64 -1.39
CA GLY A 188 -7.22 -8.70 -1.65
C GLY A 188 -6.31 -8.97 -0.45
N PRO A 189 -5.47 -10.01 -0.52
CA PRO A 189 -4.39 -10.22 0.44
C PRO A 189 -3.48 -8.98 0.54
N ALA A 190 -3.04 -8.62 1.75
CA ALA A 190 -2.27 -7.39 2.00
C ALA A 190 -0.90 -7.35 1.28
N ASN A 191 -0.36 -8.52 0.89
CA ASN A 191 0.86 -8.62 0.09
C ASN A 191 0.64 -8.43 -1.42
N ILE A 192 -0.61 -8.34 -1.87
CA ILE A 192 -1.00 -8.16 -3.28
C ILE A 192 -1.73 -6.83 -3.47
N TRP A 193 -2.62 -6.47 -2.55
CA TRP A 193 -3.54 -5.34 -2.67
C TRP A 193 -3.52 -4.45 -1.43
N ASN A 194 -3.29 -3.16 -1.64
CA ASN A 194 -3.47 -2.12 -0.66
C ASN A 194 -4.75 -1.31 -1.02
N PRO A 195 -5.76 -1.20 -0.14
CA PRO A 195 -7.01 -0.52 -0.46
C PRO A 195 -6.89 0.96 -0.86
N ALA A 196 -5.86 1.66 -0.40
CA ALA A 196 -5.61 3.07 -0.71
C ALA A 196 -4.70 3.27 -1.94
N LYS A 197 -3.89 2.26 -2.28
CA LYS A 197 -2.80 2.39 -3.26
C LYS A 197 -2.96 1.53 -4.51
N GLY A 198 -3.67 0.41 -4.41
CA GLY A 198 -3.89 -0.54 -5.51
C GLY A 198 -3.03 -1.79 -5.39
N PHE A 199 -2.60 -2.35 -6.53
CA PHE A 199 -1.78 -3.55 -6.56
C PHE A 199 -0.33 -3.25 -6.22
N LEU A 200 0.24 -3.98 -5.25
CA LEU A 200 1.66 -3.90 -4.93
C LEU A 200 2.48 -4.51 -6.06
N VAL A 201 3.62 -3.88 -6.40
CA VAL A 201 4.54 -4.44 -7.39
C VAL A 201 5.13 -5.75 -6.84
N GLN A 202 4.94 -6.85 -7.58
CA GLN A 202 5.39 -8.17 -7.16
C GLN A 202 6.83 -8.45 -7.60
N SER A 203 7.24 -7.93 -8.76
CA SER A 203 8.63 -8.04 -9.22
C SER A 203 8.96 -7.00 -10.30
N THR A 204 10.20 -6.52 -10.31
CA THR A 204 10.76 -5.72 -11.42
C THR A 204 11.66 -6.54 -12.34
N ASN A 205 11.87 -7.83 -12.05
CA ASN A 205 12.62 -8.73 -12.91
C ASN A 205 11.78 -9.11 -14.15
N PRO A 206 12.30 -8.92 -15.38
CA PRO A 206 11.59 -9.26 -16.61
C PRO A 206 11.02 -10.69 -16.68
N SER A 207 11.73 -11.68 -16.12
CA SER A 207 11.25 -13.08 -16.10
C SER A 207 9.98 -13.28 -15.25
N SER A 208 9.68 -12.32 -14.37
CA SER A 208 8.62 -12.40 -13.37
C SER A 208 7.52 -11.37 -13.59
N TYR A 209 7.52 -10.63 -14.71
CA TYR A 209 6.47 -9.67 -15.05
C TYR A 209 5.07 -10.29 -15.11
N GLY A 210 4.96 -11.60 -15.36
CA GLY A 210 3.69 -12.31 -15.30
C GLY A 210 3.01 -12.34 -13.93
N LEU A 211 3.72 -11.94 -12.85
CA LEU A 211 3.17 -11.82 -11.50
C LEU A 211 2.55 -10.44 -11.21
N ASN A 212 2.81 -9.44 -12.04
CA ASN A 212 2.29 -8.09 -11.85
C ASN A 212 0.91 -7.91 -12.48
N PHE A 213 0.14 -6.97 -11.93
CA PHE A 213 -1.03 -6.41 -12.60
C PHE A 213 -0.60 -5.58 -13.83
N PRO A 214 -1.42 -5.46 -14.87
CA PRO A 214 -2.59 -6.28 -15.17
C PRO A 214 -2.23 -7.57 -15.92
N THR A 215 -3.06 -8.60 -15.75
CA THR A 215 -3.04 -9.80 -16.61
C THR A 215 -4.17 -9.79 -17.65
N THR A 216 -5.16 -8.92 -17.47
CA THR A 216 -6.30 -8.72 -18.36
C THR A 216 -6.34 -7.28 -18.87
N GLY A 217 -6.91 -7.03 -20.04
CA GLY A 217 -7.01 -5.66 -20.57
C GLY A 217 -8.15 -5.46 -21.56
N ALA A 218 -8.48 -4.20 -21.81
CA ALA A 218 -9.40 -3.74 -22.85
C ALA A 218 -8.99 -2.32 -23.26
N ASP A 219 -9.44 -1.87 -24.44
CA ASP A 219 -9.14 -0.53 -24.92
C ASP A 219 -9.69 0.53 -23.97
N GLY A 220 -8.87 1.55 -23.67
CA GLY A 220 -9.27 2.67 -22.82
C GLY A 220 -9.21 2.40 -21.32
N LEU A 221 -8.80 1.19 -20.89
CA LEU A 221 -8.47 0.95 -19.49
C LEU A 221 -7.11 1.57 -19.14
N TYR A 222 -7.03 2.11 -17.92
CA TYR A 222 -5.82 2.76 -17.43
C TYR A 222 -5.60 2.53 -15.93
N PHE A 223 -4.36 2.69 -15.52
CA PHE A 223 -3.93 2.64 -14.12
C PHE A 223 -2.80 3.65 -13.90
N ASP A 224 -2.63 4.09 -12.66
CA ASP A 224 -1.63 5.09 -12.31
C ASP A 224 -0.47 4.44 -11.54
N LEU A 225 0.78 4.83 -11.82
CA LEU A 225 1.96 4.35 -11.11
C LEU A 225 2.17 5.19 -9.83
N ASP A 226 2.34 4.54 -8.67
CA ASP A 226 2.77 5.19 -7.43
C ASP A 226 4.30 5.14 -7.35
N ILE A 227 4.94 6.23 -7.76
CA ILE A 227 6.39 6.36 -7.90
C ILE A 227 6.92 7.24 -6.76
N VAL A 228 7.97 6.80 -6.08
CA VAL A 228 8.65 7.54 -5.02
C VAL A 228 10.16 7.63 -5.30
N GLY A 229 10.85 8.50 -4.56
CA GLY A 229 12.30 8.67 -4.66
C GLY A 229 12.78 9.49 -5.88
N VAL A 230 11.86 10.04 -6.68
CA VAL A 230 12.17 10.90 -7.84
C VAL A 230 11.04 11.89 -8.11
N ASP A 231 11.35 13.02 -8.75
CA ASP A 231 10.35 13.91 -9.33
C ASP A 231 9.77 13.28 -10.60
N THR A 232 8.54 12.78 -10.52
CA THR A 232 7.86 12.08 -11.61
C THR A 232 7.60 12.95 -12.83
N SER A 233 7.55 14.27 -12.68
CA SER A 233 7.36 15.20 -13.79
C SER A 233 8.55 15.25 -14.74
N GLN A 234 9.72 14.81 -14.27
CA GLN A 234 10.97 14.79 -15.04
C GLN A 234 11.19 13.45 -15.79
N LEU A 235 10.33 12.45 -15.56
CA LEU A 235 10.47 11.14 -16.18
C LEU A 235 9.96 11.15 -17.63
N SER A 236 10.84 10.76 -18.55
CA SER A 236 10.51 10.42 -19.94
C SER A 236 10.35 8.92 -20.09
N TRP A 237 9.33 8.48 -20.82
CA TRP A 237 8.92 7.08 -20.86
C TRP A 237 9.16 6.41 -22.20
N ALA A 238 9.77 5.22 -22.16
CA ALA A 238 9.80 4.26 -23.25
C ALA A 238 8.89 3.07 -22.91
N VAL A 239 8.13 2.59 -23.90
CA VAL A 239 7.23 1.44 -23.75
C VAL A 239 7.61 0.39 -24.78
N ASN A 240 8.10 -0.74 -24.30
CA ASN A 240 8.36 -1.92 -25.11
C ASN A 240 7.18 -2.88 -24.97
N THR A 241 6.66 -3.36 -26.08
CA THR A 241 5.59 -4.37 -26.13
C THR A 241 5.99 -5.49 -27.10
N SER A 242 5.72 -6.74 -26.74
CA SER A 242 6.00 -7.89 -27.59
C SER A 242 4.92 -8.13 -28.67
N GLY A 243 3.87 -7.31 -28.74
CA GLY A 243 2.77 -7.52 -29.66
C GLY A 243 2.05 -6.25 -30.09
N SER A 244 0.83 -6.40 -30.61
CA SER A 244 0.07 -5.32 -31.27
C SER A 244 -0.70 -4.41 -30.31
N ILE A 245 -0.89 -4.80 -29.06
CA ILE A 245 -1.53 -3.94 -28.04
C ILE A 245 -0.49 -2.91 -27.59
N ARG A 246 -0.92 -1.65 -27.51
CA ARG A 246 -0.07 -0.52 -27.15
C ARG A 246 -0.39 -0.06 -25.73
N ALA A 247 0.61 0.48 -25.06
CA ALA A 247 0.42 1.25 -23.84
C ALA A 247 1.07 2.62 -23.99
N THR A 248 0.46 3.65 -23.41
CA THR A 248 1.02 5.00 -23.34
C THR A 248 1.18 5.40 -21.89
N VAL A 249 2.32 5.98 -21.52
CA VAL A 249 2.55 6.54 -20.19
C VAL A 249 2.57 8.06 -20.27
N SER A 250 1.76 8.73 -19.45
CA SER A 250 1.66 10.19 -19.43
C SER A 250 1.65 10.75 -18.01
N TRP A 251 2.32 11.88 -17.81
CA TRP A 251 2.16 12.71 -16.62
C TRP A 251 0.98 13.65 -16.82
N THR A 252 -0.14 13.40 -16.15
CA THR A 252 -1.40 14.08 -16.46
C THR A 252 -2.26 14.30 -15.22
N SER A 253 -3.16 15.27 -15.26
CA SER A 253 -4.13 15.46 -14.19
C SER A 253 -5.22 14.38 -14.27
N PRO A 254 -5.68 13.84 -13.13
CA PRO A 254 -6.88 13.01 -13.09
C PRO A 254 -8.07 13.70 -13.75
N HIS A 255 -8.94 12.94 -14.40
CA HIS A 255 -10.15 13.48 -15.00
C HIS A 255 -11.09 14.05 -13.91
N SER A 256 -11.33 15.35 -13.91
CA SER A 256 -12.07 16.05 -12.84
C SER A 256 -13.58 16.24 -13.12
N GLY A 257 -14.02 16.01 -14.35
CA GLY A 257 -15.41 16.22 -14.79
C GLY A 257 -16.31 14.98 -14.75
N THR A 258 -17.39 15.05 -15.52
CA THR A 258 -18.31 13.94 -15.76
C THR A 258 -18.28 13.51 -17.22
N PHE A 259 -18.73 12.28 -17.48
CA PHE A 259 -18.89 11.75 -18.82
C PHE A 259 -20.19 10.95 -18.92
N THR A 260 -20.66 10.77 -20.15
CA THR A 260 -21.87 10.00 -20.42
C THR A 260 -21.49 8.55 -20.66
N SER A 261 -21.92 7.65 -19.79
CA SER A 261 -21.78 6.20 -19.99
C SER A 261 -22.53 5.73 -21.25
N PRO A 262 -22.23 4.53 -21.78
CA PRO A 262 -22.90 4.01 -22.99
C PRO A 262 -24.43 3.96 -22.90
N ILE A 263 -24.98 3.88 -21.68
CA ILE A 263 -26.42 3.83 -21.42
C ILE A 263 -27.04 5.19 -21.09
N GLY A 264 -26.33 6.29 -21.37
CA GLY A 264 -26.84 7.65 -21.19
C GLY A 264 -26.80 8.17 -19.75
N LYS A 265 -26.16 7.46 -18.81
CA LYS A 265 -26.00 7.95 -17.43
C LYS A 265 -24.76 8.84 -17.29
N THR A 266 -24.90 9.96 -16.59
CA THR A 266 -23.79 10.81 -16.17
C THR A 266 -22.97 10.10 -15.09
N MET A 267 -21.68 9.94 -15.35
CA MET A 267 -20.69 9.31 -14.48
C MET A 267 -19.62 10.33 -14.09
N GLN A 268 -19.15 10.28 -12.85
CA GLN A 268 -17.99 11.05 -12.44
C GLN A 268 -16.71 10.32 -12.89
N ALA A 269 -15.86 10.99 -13.66
CA ALA A 269 -14.59 10.41 -14.10
C ALA A 269 -13.63 10.28 -12.91
N ASP A 270 -12.75 9.28 -12.92
CA ASP A 270 -11.70 9.05 -11.90
C ASP A 270 -12.23 9.18 -10.45
N ARG A 271 -13.44 8.68 -10.19
CA ARG A 271 -14.13 8.89 -8.90
C ARG A 271 -13.35 8.33 -7.70
N TRP A 272 -12.49 7.35 -7.94
CA TRP A 272 -11.63 6.74 -6.91
C TRP A 272 -10.40 7.59 -6.54
N ILE A 273 -10.18 8.73 -7.21
CA ILE A 273 -9.10 9.66 -6.89
C ILE A 273 -9.68 10.87 -6.15
N THR A 274 -9.40 10.95 -4.84
CA THR A 274 -9.93 12.01 -3.96
C THR A 274 -9.27 13.36 -4.24
N ASP A 275 -7.94 13.41 -4.26
CA ASP A 275 -7.18 14.62 -4.56
C ASP A 275 -6.80 14.64 -6.04
N LYS A 276 -7.54 15.41 -6.83
CA LYS A 276 -7.30 15.60 -8.26
C LYS A 276 -6.47 16.84 -8.60
N SER A 277 -5.97 17.55 -7.58
CA SER A 277 -5.07 18.70 -7.78
C SER A 277 -3.65 18.24 -8.16
N LYS A 278 -3.32 16.97 -7.88
CA LYS A 278 -2.04 16.36 -8.17
C LYS A 278 -2.11 15.54 -9.45
N ASN A 279 -1.08 15.69 -10.28
CA ASN A 279 -0.90 14.85 -11.45
C ASN A 279 -0.57 13.40 -11.06
N VAL A 280 -0.84 12.51 -11.99
CA VAL A 280 -0.59 11.07 -11.92
C VAL A 280 0.25 10.63 -13.11
N THR A 281 1.06 9.60 -12.92
CA THR A 281 1.74 8.92 -14.03
C THR A 281 0.82 7.80 -14.52
N ARG A 282 0.05 8.07 -15.56
CA ARG A 282 -1.00 7.19 -16.06
C ARG A 282 -0.53 6.30 -17.20
N VAL A 283 -0.74 5.00 -17.08
CA VAL A 283 -0.58 4.01 -18.13
C VAL A 283 -1.95 3.73 -18.74
N THR A 284 -2.13 3.96 -20.05
CA THR A 284 -3.38 3.68 -20.77
C THR A 284 -3.16 2.60 -21.81
N LEU A 285 -4.00 1.56 -21.79
CA LEU A 285 -3.99 0.47 -22.77
C LEU A 285 -4.80 0.85 -24.01
N ARG A 286 -4.23 0.59 -25.19
CA ARG A 286 -4.85 0.84 -26.49
C ARG A 286 -4.75 -0.40 -27.37
N GLY A 287 -5.86 -0.80 -27.95
CA GLY A 287 -5.92 -2.02 -28.75
C GLY A 287 -7.25 -2.20 -29.47
N PRO A 288 -7.51 -3.40 -30.00
CA PRO A 288 -8.73 -3.68 -30.73
C PRO A 288 -9.98 -3.45 -29.86
N ARG A 289 -10.93 -2.69 -30.41
CA ARG A 289 -12.26 -2.44 -29.83
C ARG A 289 -13.31 -2.50 -30.94
N ALA A 290 -14.55 -2.82 -30.57
CA ALA A 290 -15.66 -2.68 -31.49
C ALA A 290 -16.04 -1.19 -31.64
N ASP A 291 -16.36 -0.77 -32.85
CA ASP A 291 -17.02 0.52 -33.11
C ASP A 291 -18.54 0.44 -32.94
N SER A 292 -19.23 1.57 -33.08
CA SER A 292 -20.69 1.63 -32.92
C SER A 292 -21.45 0.75 -33.93
N THR A 293 -20.96 0.64 -35.17
CA THR A 293 -21.59 -0.17 -36.21
C THR A 293 -21.47 -1.66 -35.91
N GLN A 294 -20.29 -2.08 -35.44
CA GLN A 294 -20.01 -3.44 -35.03
C GLN A 294 -20.82 -3.81 -33.78
N MET A 295 -20.92 -2.92 -32.78
CA MET A 295 -21.71 -3.17 -31.57
C MET A 295 -23.19 -3.43 -31.91
N GLN A 296 -23.79 -2.61 -32.77
CA GLN A 296 -25.21 -2.69 -33.14
C GLN A 296 -25.53 -3.87 -34.07
N SER A 297 -24.55 -4.34 -34.86
CA SER A 297 -24.74 -5.47 -35.77
C SER A 297 -24.98 -6.79 -35.04
N ALA A 298 -25.87 -7.63 -35.57
CA ALA A 298 -26.04 -9.01 -35.10
C ALA A 298 -24.86 -9.91 -35.51
N ASN A 299 -24.27 -9.64 -36.68
CA ASN A 299 -23.14 -10.35 -37.27
C ASN A 299 -22.09 -9.30 -37.68
N PRO A 300 -21.21 -8.88 -36.76
CA PRO A 300 -20.24 -7.84 -37.03
C PRO A 300 -19.16 -8.33 -37.99
N SER A 301 -18.48 -7.41 -38.66
CA SER A 301 -17.22 -7.70 -39.32
C SER A 301 -16.14 -8.05 -38.30
N GLN A 302 -15.17 -8.86 -38.71
CA GLN A 302 -14.04 -9.22 -37.86
C GLN A 302 -13.21 -7.97 -37.50
N ILE A 303 -12.73 -7.93 -36.25
CA ILE A 303 -11.72 -6.96 -35.82
C ILE A 303 -10.38 -7.68 -35.62
N THR A 304 -9.30 -6.91 -35.57
CA THR A 304 -7.96 -7.45 -35.31
C THR A 304 -7.97 -8.27 -34.02
N VAL A 305 -7.61 -9.55 -34.11
CA VAL A 305 -7.46 -10.43 -32.95
C VAL A 305 -5.99 -10.41 -32.52
N PRO A 306 -5.64 -9.85 -31.35
CA PRO A 306 -4.26 -9.82 -30.89
C PRO A 306 -3.79 -11.22 -30.52
N SER A 307 -2.54 -11.54 -30.87
CA SER A 307 -1.87 -12.73 -30.33
C SER A 307 -1.58 -12.51 -28.85
N MET A 308 -1.84 -13.53 -28.03
CA MET A 308 -1.70 -13.51 -26.58
C MET A 308 -0.79 -14.67 -26.14
N PRO A 309 0.05 -14.50 -25.10
CA PRO A 309 0.18 -13.32 -24.24
C PRO A 309 1.05 -12.20 -24.86
N GLN A 310 0.96 -10.98 -24.32
CA GLN A 310 1.84 -9.86 -24.66
C GLN A 310 2.52 -9.29 -23.43
N THR A 311 3.85 -9.17 -23.48
CA THR A 311 4.66 -8.62 -22.39
C THR A 311 4.91 -7.13 -22.65
N PHE A 312 4.76 -6.34 -21.59
CA PHE A 312 5.02 -4.91 -21.57
C PHE A 312 6.17 -4.60 -20.62
N GLU A 313 7.07 -3.72 -21.04
CA GLU A 313 8.08 -3.10 -20.18
C GLU A 313 8.03 -1.58 -20.35
N LEU A 314 7.75 -0.89 -19.25
CA LEU A 314 7.71 0.57 -19.14
C LEU A 314 9.00 1.02 -18.46
N MET A 315 9.76 1.88 -19.11
CA MET A 315 11.00 2.45 -18.57
C MET A 315 10.87 3.97 -18.48
N GLY A 316 10.87 4.50 -17.27
CA GLY A 316 10.88 5.93 -17.00
C GLY A 316 12.29 6.39 -16.65
N ARG A 317 12.82 7.41 -17.32
CA ARG A 317 14.18 7.95 -17.10
C ARG A 317 14.15 9.46 -16.97
N ASP A 318 14.97 10.02 -16.07
CA ASP A 318 15.23 11.47 -16.04
C ASP A 318 16.62 11.81 -16.60
N SER A 319 16.94 13.11 -16.70
CA SER A 319 18.24 13.61 -17.17
C SER A 319 19.39 13.39 -16.19
N ARG A 320 19.09 13.00 -14.94
CA ARG A 320 20.08 12.73 -13.89
C ARG A 320 20.49 11.26 -13.84
N GLY A 321 19.95 10.43 -14.73
CA GLY A 321 20.22 9.00 -14.79
C GLY A 321 19.36 8.16 -13.85
N ASN A 322 18.35 8.76 -13.19
CA ASN A 322 17.38 7.99 -12.42
C ASN A 322 16.50 7.18 -13.37
N GLU A 323 16.21 5.94 -13.00
CA GLU A 323 15.42 5.02 -13.81
C GLU A 323 14.43 4.25 -12.95
N VAL A 324 13.20 4.09 -13.45
CA VAL A 324 12.20 3.18 -12.89
C VAL A 324 11.71 2.23 -13.98
N ARG A 325 11.41 0.99 -13.59
CA ARG A 325 10.85 -0.03 -14.47
C ARG A 325 9.57 -0.61 -13.92
N TYR A 326 8.61 -0.82 -14.81
CA TYR A 326 7.44 -1.62 -14.54
C TYR A 326 7.13 -2.51 -15.72
N GLY A 327 6.90 -3.79 -15.48
CA GLY A 327 6.49 -4.70 -16.53
C GLY A 327 5.36 -5.63 -16.10
N PHE A 328 4.54 -6.01 -17.06
CA PHE A 328 3.37 -6.86 -16.86
C PHE A 328 3.12 -7.70 -18.11
N VAL A 329 2.31 -8.76 -17.96
CA VAL A 329 1.97 -9.66 -19.07
C VAL A 329 0.46 -9.73 -19.22
N LEU A 330 -0.06 -9.16 -20.30
CA LEU A 330 -1.45 -9.38 -20.68
C LEU A 330 -1.59 -10.80 -21.22
N ARG A 331 -2.44 -11.60 -20.57
CA ARG A 331 -2.79 -12.97 -20.96
C ARG A 331 -4.13 -13.04 -21.68
N GLN A 332 -4.96 -11.99 -21.49
CA GLN A 332 -6.31 -11.96 -22.01
C GLN A 332 -6.74 -10.54 -22.38
N TRP A 333 -7.38 -10.38 -23.55
CA TRP A 333 -7.92 -9.11 -24.04
C TRP A 333 -9.43 -9.18 -24.17
N PHE A 334 -10.13 -8.09 -23.84
CA PHE A 334 -11.58 -8.01 -23.82
C PHE A 334 -12.12 -6.90 -24.71
N VAL A 335 -13.27 -7.18 -25.33
CA VAL A 335 -14.03 -6.23 -26.14
C VAL A 335 -15.48 -6.24 -25.65
N ASN A 336 -16.01 -5.07 -25.27
CA ASN A 336 -17.40 -4.94 -24.84
C ASN A 336 -18.32 -4.50 -25.98
N ARG A 337 -19.62 -4.80 -25.86
CA ARG A 337 -20.67 -4.44 -26.82
C ARG A 337 -21.41 -3.15 -26.44
N GLY A 338 -20.76 -2.25 -25.71
CA GLY A 338 -21.35 -0.98 -25.28
C GLY A 338 -22.68 -1.13 -24.55
N SER A 339 -23.72 -0.45 -25.05
CA SER A 339 -25.06 -0.42 -24.45
C SER A 339 -25.97 -1.58 -24.87
N GLU A 340 -25.50 -2.49 -25.72
CA GLU A 340 -26.33 -3.57 -26.26
C GLU A 340 -26.67 -4.62 -25.21
N ARG A 341 -27.94 -4.63 -24.80
CA ARG A 341 -28.49 -5.57 -23.84
C ARG A 341 -29.28 -6.66 -24.56
N LYS A 342 -28.64 -7.80 -24.81
CA LYS A 342 -29.21 -8.96 -25.54
C LYS A 342 -29.05 -10.27 -24.75
N LYS A 343 -29.61 -11.36 -25.29
CA LYS A 343 -29.51 -12.72 -24.74
C LYS A 343 -28.14 -13.35 -25.04
N ALA A 344 -27.72 -14.32 -24.24
CA ALA A 344 -26.43 -15.00 -24.40
C ALA A 344 -26.14 -15.51 -25.82
N PRO A 345 -27.08 -16.17 -26.56
CA PRO A 345 -26.80 -16.63 -27.92
C PRO A 345 -26.45 -15.49 -28.89
N ALA A 346 -27.11 -14.33 -28.75
CA ALA A 346 -26.85 -13.17 -29.60
C ALA A 346 -25.47 -12.54 -29.32
N HIS A 347 -24.97 -12.64 -28.10
CA HIS A 347 -23.60 -12.23 -27.78
C HIS A 347 -22.58 -13.26 -28.24
N LYS A 348 -22.89 -14.55 -28.15
CA LYS A 348 -22.04 -15.62 -28.68
C LYS A 348 -21.84 -15.49 -30.19
N THR A 349 -22.91 -15.29 -30.94
CA THR A 349 -22.84 -15.00 -32.39
C THR A 349 -22.03 -13.74 -32.67
N TRP A 350 -22.26 -12.68 -31.90
CA TRP A 350 -21.52 -11.42 -32.04
C TRP A 350 -20.02 -11.58 -31.78
N CYS A 351 -19.63 -12.25 -30.70
CA CYS A 351 -18.23 -12.53 -30.39
C CYS A 351 -17.56 -13.33 -31.50
N ASN A 352 -18.21 -14.40 -31.97
CA ASN A 352 -17.67 -15.24 -33.04
C ASN A 352 -17.48 -14.43 -34.33
N GLY A 353 -18.41 -13.52 -34.67
CA GLY A 353 -18.29 -12.63 -35.82
C GLY A 353 -17.11 -11.66 -35.73
N LEU A 354 -16.77 -11.19 -34.51
CA LEU A 354 -15.57 -10.38 -34.28
C LEU A 354 -14.26 -11.18 -34.38
N GLY A 355 -14.30 -12.51 -34.40
CA GLY A 355 -13.13 -13.38 -34.24
C GLY A 355 -12.76 -13.66 -32.79
N TYR A 356 -13.65 -13.37 -31.84
CA TYR A 356 -13.47 -13.54 -30.40
C TYR A 356 -14.39 -14.64 -29.86
N SER A 357 -14.19 -15.04 -28.60
CA SER A 357 -15.10 -15.95 -27.89
C SER A 357 -15.87 -15.22 -26.79
N ILE A 358 -17.05 -15.72 -26.46
CA ILE A 358 -17.73 -15.31 -25.23
C ILE A 358 -16.89 -15.79 -24.01
N PRO A 359 -16.66 -14.97 -22.98
CA PRO A 359 -15.82 -15.37 -21.86
C PRO A 359 -16.48 -16.45 -21.01
N GLN A 360 -15.65 -17.18 -20.28
CA GLN A 360 -16.07 -17.98 -19.14
C GLN A 360 -16.14 -17.10 -17.89
N LEU A 361 -16.89 -17.54 -16.88
CA LEU A 361 -17.02 -16.76 -15.65
C LEU A 361 -15.67 -16.47 -14.96
N LYS A 362 -14.75 -17.44 -14.96
CA LYS A 362 -13.41 -17.30 -14.38
C LYS A 362 -12.56 -16.24 -15.08
N ASP A 363 -12.91 -15.89 -16.30
CA ASP A 363 -12.23 -14.85 -17.07
C ASP A 363 -12.65 -13.45 -16.57
N LEU A 364 -13.78 -13.34 -15.87
CA LEU A 364 -14.36 -12.08 -15.41
C LEU A 364 -14.19 -11.87 -13.90
N THR A 365 -14.23 -12.93 -13.08
CA THR A 365 -14.25 -12.79 -11.61
C THR A 365 -13.78 -14.05 -10.87
N ASN A 366 -13.17 -13.84 -9.70
CA ASN A 366 -12.83 -14.89 -8.73
C ASN A 366 -13.91 -15.12 -7.65
N ALA A 367 -15.08 -14.50 -7.76
CA ALA A 367 -16.18 -14.73 -6.83
C ALA A 367 -16.59 -16.22 -6.82
N VAL A 368 -16.75 -16.81 -5.64
CA VAL A 368 -16.97 -18.27 -5.50
C VAL A 368 -18.46 -18.64 -5.52
N ASN A 369 -19.36 -17.71 -5.18
CA ASN A 369 -20.81 -17.94 -5.21
C ASN A 369 -21.60 -16.66 -5.52
N VAL A 370 -22.92 -16.80 -5.71
CA VAL A 370 -23.85 -15.70 -6.07
C VAL A 370 -23.94 -14.60 -5.00
N SER A 371 -23.79 -14.98 -3.74
CA SER A 371 -23.71 -14.05 -2.61
C SER A 371 -22.28 -13.52 -2.37
N GLY A 372 -21.33 -14.01 -3.16
CA GLY A 372 -19.90 -13.83 -2.99
C GLY A 372 -19.44 -12.64 -3.80
N ARG A 373 -18.65 -11.80 -3.16
CA ARG A 373 -17.96 -10.68 -3.78
C ARG A 373 -16.62 -11.17 -4.31
N TYR A 374 -16.12 -10.55 -5.38
CA TYR A 374 -14.72 -10.79 -5.75
C TYR A 374 -13.81 -10.28 -4.63
N LYS A 375 -12.59 -10.81 -4.59
CA LYS A 375 -11.48 -10.18 -3.85
C LYS A 375 -10.45 -9.71 -4.84
N ARG A 376 -9.93 -8.48 -4.67
CA ARG A 376 -8.88 -7.91 -5.54
C ARG A 376 -7.70 -8.87 -5.63
N TYR A 377 -7.37 -9.30 -6.85
CA TYR A 377 -6.37 -10.35 -7.04
C TYR A 377 -5.80 -10.29 -8.46
N ILE A 378 -4.49 -10.53 -8.59
CA ILE A 378 -3.82 -10.58 -9.89
C ILE A 378 -4.08 -11.95 -10.52
N GLY A 379 -4.54 -11.98 -11.77
CA GLY A 379 -4.97 -13.20 -12.45
C GLY A 379 -6.37 -13.69 -12.05
N GLY A 380 -7.16 -12.87 -11.36
CA GLY A 380 -8.52 -13.23 -10.91
C GLY A 380 -9.64 -12.97 -11.93
N GLY A 381 -9.31 -12.50 -13.13
CA GLY A 381 -10.27 -12.09 -14.17
C GLY A 381 -10.49 -10.58 -14.23
N LEU A 382 -11.14 -10.13 -15.31
CA LEU A 382 -11.23 -8.71 -15.68
C LEU A 382 -11.76 -7.81 -14.55
N PHE A 383 -12.92 -8.14 -13.97
CA PHE A 383 -13.53 -7.28 -12.94
C PHE A 383 -12.82 -7.41 -11.58
N THR A 384 -12.18 -8.54 -11.32
CA THR A 384 -11.36 -8.73 -10.13
C THR A 384 -10.10 -7.87 -10.15
N GLU A 385 -9.48 -7.71 -11.32
CA GLU A 385 -8.31 -6.86 -11.50
C GLU A 385 -8.71 -5.38 -11.57
N TRP A 386 -9.62 -5.02 -12.47
CA TRP A 386 -9.90 -3.62 -12.80
C TRP A 386 -10.99 -3.00 -11.93
N GLY A 387 -11.85 -3.80 -11.32
CA GLY A 387 -12.88 -3.32 -10.40
C GLY A 387 -14.10 -2.75 -11.09
N TYR A 388 -14.63 -1.66 -10.53
CA TYR A 388 -15.85 -1.03 -11.02
C TYR A 388 -15.64 -0.37 -12.39
N MET A 389 -16.04 -1.08 -13.45
CA MET A 389 -15.64 -0.74 -14.82
C MET A 389 -16.22 0.56 -15.36
N SER A 390 -17.38 1.02 -14.87
CA SER A 390 -18.04 2.19 -15.47
C SER A 390 -17.48 3.53 -15.02
N ASP A 391 -16.52 3.58 -14.08
CA ASP A 391 -15.84 4.84 -13.74
C ASP A 391 -14.67 5.12 -14.70
N TYR A 392 -14.26 4.13 -15.51
CA TYR A 392 -13.25 4.34 -16.54
C TYR A 392 -13.83 5.18 -17.68
N PHE A 393 -13.26 6.36 -17.87
CA PHE A 393 -13.78 7.40 -18.76
C PHE A 393 -13.98 6.93 -20.22
N ASP A 394 -13.03 6.18 -20.78
CA ASP A 394 -12.98 5.83 -22.21
C ASP A 394 -13.10 4.33 -22.50
N ALA A 395 -13.33 3.51 -21.48
CA ALA A 395 -13.36 2.05 -21.65
C ALA A 395 -14.70 1.52 -22.20
N GLY A 396 -15.76 2.33 -22.14
CA GLY A 396 -17.07 1.98 -22.73
C GLY A 396 -17.84 0.88 -21.98
N PHE A 397 -17.47 0.57 -20.74
CA PHE A 397 -18.19 -0.41 -19.92
C PHE A 397 -19.37 0.23 -19.17
N VAL A 398 -20.43 -0.56 -19.01
CA VAL A 398 -21.61 -0.25 -18.19
C VAL A 398 -21.53 -0.99 -16.85
N ALA A 399 -21.98 -0.36 -15.75
CA ALA A 399 -22.11 -0.98 -14.43
C ALA A 399 -23.31 -1.94 -14.35
N SER A 400 -23.16 -3.16 -14.88
CA SER A 400 -24.24 -4.14 -14.92
C SER A 400 -23.74 -5.57 -15.15
N ILE A 401 -24.67 -6.49 -15.42
CA ILE A 401 -24.41 -7.92 -15.65
C ILE A 401 -23.97 -8.15 -17.09
N TYR A 402 -22.82 -8.80 -17.25
CA TYR A 402 -22.24 -9.27 -18.50
C TYR A 402 -22.40 -10.78 -18.65
N TRP A 403 -22.62 -11.24 -19.88
CA TRP A 403 -22.79 -12.65 -20.19
C TRP A 403 -21.47 -13.43 -20.23
N ALA A 404 -21.53 -14.68 -19.76
CA ALA A 404 -20.47 -15.68 -19.85
C ALA A 404 -21.05 -17.04 -20.29
N ASP A 405 -20.28 -17.88 -20.98
CA ASP A 405 -20.76 -19.12 -21.65
C ASP A 405 -21.26 -20.20 -20.66
N ASN A 406 -20.85 -20.13 -19.38
CA ASN A 406 -21.05 -21.21 -18.40
C ASN A 406 -21.93 -20.86 -17.17
N ARG A 407 -22.33 -19.59 -16.95
CA ARG A 407 -23.24 -19.14 -15.85
C ARG A 407 -24.07 -17.92 -16.25
N VAL A 408 -25.12 -17.58 -15.46
CA VAL A 408 -26.13 -16.53 -15.75
C VAL A 408 -25.54 -15.11 -15.92
N GLY A 409 -24.26 -14.89 -15.58
CA GLY A 409 -23.50 -13.66 -15.86
C GLY A 409 -22.66 -13.18 -14.68
N ALA A 410 -21.84 -12.16 -14.90
CA ALA A 410 -21.03 -11.48 -13.87
C ALA A 410 -21.29 -9.97 -13.88
N ASN A 411 -21.44 -9.37 -12.71
CA ASN A 411 -21.65 -7.92 -12.59
C ASN A 411 -20.32 -7.17 -12.61
N SER A 412 -20.12 -6.25 -13.55
CA SER A 412 -18.85 -5.49 -13.67
C SER A 412 -18.57 -4.55 -12.50
N SER A 413 -19.56 -4.29 -11.66
CA SER A 413 -19.41 -3.37 -10.54
C SER A 413 -18.70 -4.03 -9.37
N ASN A 414 -19.08 -5.26 -9.06
CA ASN A 414 -18.73 -5.96 -7.83
C ASN A 414 -18.32 -7.42 -8.10
N GLY A 415 -18.15 -7.79 -9.37
CA GLY A 415 -17.84 -9.15 -9.87
C GLY A 415 -18.73 -10.24 -9.29
N ILE A 416 -19.93 -9.87 -8.82
CA ILE A 416 -20.90 -10.82 -8.28
C ILE A 416 -21.41 -11.68 -9.43
N ILE A 417 -21.58 -12.98 -9.15
CA ILE A 417 -22.18 -13.94 -10.06
C ILE A 417 -23.70 -13.82 -9.96
N GLY A 418 -24.40 -13.59 -11.07
CA GLY A 418 -25.87 -13.64 -11.05
C GLY A 418 -26.39 -15.08 -10.89
N LYS A 419 -27.30 -15.33 -9.93
CA LYS A 419 -28.42 -16.30 -10.02
C LYS A 419 -29.42 -16.09 -8.88
N ASP A 420 -30.71 -16.11 -9.19
CA ASP A 420 -31.82 -15.91 -8.27
C ASP A 420 -31.94 -17.00 -7.17
N ARG A 421 -32.41 -16.62 -5.96
CA ARG A 421 -32.71 -17.54 -4.85
C ARG A 421 -34.20 -17.44 -4.48
N LYS A 422 -34.91 -18.54 -4.74
CA LYS A 422 -36.10 -19.06 -4.03
C LYS A 422 -37.40 -18.23 -4.10
N ASP A 423 -37.97 -18.17 -5.30
CA ASP A 423 -39.41 -18.29 -5.55
C ASP A 423 -39.59 -18.94 -6.96
N PRO A 424 -40.79 -19.41 -7.38
CA PRO A 424 -40.92 -20.46 -8.41
C PRO A 424 -40.24 -20.07 -9.72
N PRO A 425 -39.76 -21.08 -10.47
CA PRO A 425 -38.45 -21.07 -11.06
C PRO A 425 -38.23 -19.81 -11.89
N PHE A 426 -37.24 -19.00 -11.50
CA PHE A 426 -36.39 -18.35 -12.49
C PHE A 426 -35.69 -19.47 -13.26
N ILE A 427 -36.44 -20.09 -14.18
CA ILE A 427 -35.91 -20.85 -15.29
C ILE A 427 -34.91 -19.89 -15.91
N GLY A 428 -33.63 -20.21 -15.74
CA GLY A 428 -32.56 -19.75 -16.60
C GLY A 428 -32.91 -20.15 -18.01
N SER A 429 -33.78 -19.36 -18.61
CA SER A 429 -33.99 -19.36 -20.02
C SER A 429 -33.04 -18.32 -20.58
N SER A 430 -32.57 -18.61 -21.77
CA SER A 430 -32.20 -17.68 -22.82
C SER A 430 -33.18 -16.51 -23.06
N ARG A 431 -33.86 -15.95 -22.04
CA ARG A 431 -34.87 -14.87 -22.15
C ARG A 431 -34.47 -13.54 -21.53
N LEU A 432 -33.55 -13.50 -20.55
CA LEU A 432 -33.10 -12.22 -20.00
C LEU A 432 -32.05 -11.55 -20.89
N ASN A 433 -32.13 -10.22 -20.98
CA ASN A 433 -31.13 -9.41 -21.66
C ASN A 433 -30.03 -8.99 -20.66
N GLY A 434 -28.78 -9.11 -21.08
CA GLY A 434 -27.58 -8.66 -20.35
C GLY A 434 -26.56 -8.07 -21.33
N TYR A 435 -25.48 -7.50 -20.83
CA TYR A 435 -24.47 -6.85 -21.68
C TYR A 435 -23.50 -7.86 -22.29
N GLY A 436 -23.01 -7.53 -23.48
CA GLY A 436 -22.09 -8.36 -24.25
C GLY A 436 -20.65 -8.02 -23.95
N ILE A 437 -19.83 -9.05 -23.78
CA ILE A 437 -18.38 -8.93 -23.71
C ILE A 437 -17.78 -10.17 -24.37
N CYS A 438 -16.68 -9.99 -25.07
CA CYS A 438 -15.93 -11.03 -25.75
C CYS A 438 -14.48 -11.00 -25.29
N THR A 439 -13.79 -12.10 -25.52
CA THR A 439 -12.40 -12.25 -25.11
C THR A 439 -11.59 -13.12 -26.06
N VAL A 440 -10.29 -12.86 -26.09
CA VAL A 440 -9.25 -13.74 -26.63
C VAL A 440 -8.21 -13.98 -25.55
N ARG A 441 -7.71 -15.21 -25.46
CA ARG A 441 -6.77 -15.69 -24.44
C ARG A 441 -5.55 -16.33 -25.11
N ALA A 442 -4.44 -16.41 -24.38
CA ALA A 442 -3.34 -17.28 -24.75
C ALA A 442 -3.85 -18.73 -24.91
N GLU A 443 -3.42 -19.42 -25.96
CA GLU A 443 -3.57 -20.88 -26.03
C GLU A 443 -2.78 -21.49 -24.87
N GLN A 444 -3.40 -22.42 -24.14
CA GLN A 444 -2.80 -23.06 -22.96
C GLN A 444 -1.86 -24.19 -23.36
#